data_AF-A0A957IQ76-F1
#
_entry.id   AF-A0A957IQ76-F1
#
_cell.length_a   1.000
_cell.length_b   1.000
_cell.length_c   1.000
_cell.angle_alpha   90.00
_cell.angle_beta   90.00
_cell.angle_gamma   90.00
#
_symmetry.space_group_name_H-M   'P 1'
#
loop_
_entity.id
_entity.type
_entity.pdbx_description
1 polymer ?
#
loop_
_entity_poly.entity_id
_entity_poly.type
_entity_poly.pdbx_seq_one_letter_code
_entity_poly.pdbx_strand_id
1 'polypeptide(L)'
;MSDFSPILSTTESVCPQCLARVVAERVLRDDTVYLRKTCAEHGTFETAVWRGANSYAGWVKPKIPAYPARPETAVVAGCPYDCGLCPDHRQ
;
A
#
# COMPACT_ATOMS: atom_id res chain seq x y z
N MET A 1 -2.36 15.02 -23.76
CA MET A 1 -1.38 15.39 -22.71
C MET A 1 -1.27 14.19 -21.80
N SER A 2 -0.21 13.41 -21.95
CA SER A 2 -0.02 12.20 -21.14
C SER A 2 0.34 12.62 -19.72
N ASP A 3 -0.45 12.19 -18.73
CA ASP A 3 -0.19 12.40 -17.31
C ASP A 3 1.04 11.57 -16.89
N PHE A 4 2.22 12.11 -17.14
CA PHE A 4 3.50 11.52 -16.71
C PHE A 4 3.73 11.85 -15.24
N SER A 5 2.99 11.18 -14.36
CA SER A 5 3.23 11.18 -12.92
C SER A 5 4.28 10.09 -12.59
N PRO A 6 5.48 10.42 -12.08
CA PRO A 6 6.51 9.44 -11.74
C PRO A 6 6.01 8.41 -10.70
N ILE A 7 6.25 7.12 -10.95
CA ILE A 7 5.99 6.07 -9.96
C ILE A 7 7.19 5.97 -9.02
N LEU A 8 6.97 6.23 -7.73
CA LEU A 8 7.99 6.18 -6.69
C LEU A 8 8.21 4.76 -6.15
N SER A 9 7.13 3.98 -6.02
CA SER A 9 7.17 2.59 -5.54
C SER A 9 5.85 1.88 -5.81
N THR A 10 5.88 0.55 -5.92
CA THR A 10 4.68 -0.30 -5.94
C THR A 10 4.41 -0.90 -4.56
N THR A 11 3.15 -1.20 -4.28
CA THR A 11 2.68 -1.83 -3.04
C THR A 11 1.36 -2.56 -3.30
N GLU A 12 0.83 -3.25 -2.29
CA GLU A 12 -0.50 -3.84 -2.34
C GLU A 12 -1.46 -3.00 -1.48
N SER A 13 -2.73 -2.98 -1.86
CA SER A 13 -3.82 -2.33 -1.13
C SER A 13 -5.08 -3.17 -1.26
N VAL A 14 -6.18 -2.74 -0.63
CA VAL A 14 -7.52 -3.27 -0.89
C VAL A 14 -8.36 -2.31 -1.73
N CYS A 15 -9.27 -2.85 -2.53
CA CYS A 15 -10.35 -2.09 -3.18
C CYS A 15 -11.27 -1.49 -2.10
N PRO A 16 -11.67 -0.21 -2.19
CA PRO A 16 -12.56 0.39 -1.19
C PRO A 16 -14.02 -0.10 -1.28
N GLN A 17 -14.38 -0.86 -2.32
CA GLN A 17 -15.75 -1.37 -2.52
C GLN A 17 -15.86 -2.86 -2.17
N CYS A 18 -15.05 -3.72 -2.80
CA CYS A 18 -15.11 -5.17 -2.57
C CYS A 18 -14.01 -5.73 -1.65
N LEU A 19 -13.09 -4.89 -1.16
CA LEU A 19 -11.95 -5.28 -0.32
C LEU A 19 -10.96 -6.28 -0.95
N ALA A 20 -11.13 -6.63 -2.23
CA ALA A 20 -10.18 -7.46 -2.97
C ALA A 20 -8.77 -6.82 -2.94
N ARG A 21 -7.74 -7.67 -2.81
CA ARG A 21 -6.35 -7.24 -2.91
C ARG A 21 -6.06 -6.73 -4.32
N VAL A 22 -5.44 -5.55 -4.41
CA VAL A 22 -5.10 -4.87 -5.65
C VAL A 22 -3.67 -4.34 -5.62
N VAL A 23 -3.04 -4.28 -6.79
CA VAL A 23 -1.76 -3.57 -6.95
C VAL A 23 -2.03 -2.07 -6.82
N ALA A 24 -1.14 -1.39 -6.10
CA ALA A 24 -1.16 0.04 -5.91
C ALA A 24 0.23 0.64 -6.17
N GLU A 25 0.25 1.89 -6.59
CA GLU A 25 1.43 2.65 -6.92
C GLU A 25 1.43 3.94 -6.11
N ARG A 26 2.59 4.29 -5.56
CA ARG A 26 2.80 5.63 -5.01
C ARG A 26 3.30 6.50 -6.16
N VAL A 27 2.45 7.41 -6.62
CA VAL A 27 2.75 8.30 -7.74
C VAL A 27 2.99 9.71 -7.23
N LEU A 28 4.03 10.35 -7.76
CA LEU A 28 4.30 11.76 -7.50
C LEU A 28 3.53 12.60 -8.51
N ARG A 29 2.69 13.51 -8.03
CA ARG A 29 2.09 14.56 -8.86
C ARG A 29 2.28 15.89 -8.13
N ASP A 30 2.92 16.83 -8.81
CA ASP A 30 3.39 18.09 -8.24
C ASP A 30 4.27 17.83 -7.00
N ASP A 31 3.85 18.33 -5.83
CA ASP A 31 4.53 18.12 -4.54
C ASP A 31 3.77 17.15 -3.61
N THR A 32 2.92 16.29 -4.17
CA THR A 32 2.08 15.36 -3.41
C THR A 32 2.26 13.92 -3.89
N VAL A 33 2.43 13.00 -2.96
CA VAL A 33 2.43 11.55 -3.24
C VAL A 33 1.02 11.04 -3.08
N TYR A 34 0.51 10.43 -4.14
CA TYR A 34 -0.79 9.77 -4.17
C TYR A 34 -0.61 8.26 -4.16
N LEU A 35 -1.51 7.55 -3.50
CA LEU A 35 -1.67 6.10 -3.66
C LEU A 35 -2.73 5.85 -4.73
N ARG A 36 -2.29 5.45 -5.93
CA ARG A 36 -3.13 5.06 -7.05
C ARG A 36 -3.30 3.55 -7.06
N LYS A 37 -4.52 3.06 -7.17
CA LYS A 37 -4.83 1.61 -7.19
C LYS A 37 -5.96 1.32 -8.16
N THR A 38 -5.92 0.15 -8.79
CA THR A 38 -6.93 -0.25 -9.78
C THR A 38 -7.55 -1.58 -9.40
N CYS A 39 -8.86 -1.60 -9.23
CA CYS A 39 -9.66 -2.81 -9.08
C CYS A 39 -10.24 -3.19 -10.44
N ALA A 40 -10.16 -4.47 -10.80
CA ALA A 40 -10.69 -4.97 -12.07
C ALA A 40 -12.22 -4.74 -12.21
N GLU A 41 -12.95 -4.74 -11.09
CA GLU A 41 -14.41 -4.58 -11.06
C GLU A 41 -14.85 -3.13 -10.83
N HIS A 42 -14.14 -2.41 -9.95
CA HIS A 42 -14.58 -1.10 -9.45
C HIS A 42 -13.76 0.09 -9.98
N GLY A 43 -12.79 -0.16 -10.85
CA GLY A 43 -11.99 0.88 -11.51
C GLY A 43 -10.83 1.43 -10.68
N THR A 44 -10.35 2.61 -11.09
CA THR A 44 -9.19 3.29 -10.48
C THR A 44 -9.60 4.19 -9.34
N PHE A 45 -8.84 4.12 -8.24
CA PHE A 45 -8.96 5.00 -7.09
C PHE A 45 -7.62 5.67 -6.83
N GLU A 46 -7.67 6.92 -6.38
CA GLU A 46 -6.48 7.69 -6.03
C GLU A 46 -6.75 8.51 -4.77
N THR A 47 -5.77 8.56 -3.86
CA THR A 47 -5.86 9.38 -2.65
C THR A 47 -4.50 9.95 -2.27
N ALA A 48 -4.46 11.17 -1.76
CA ALA A 48 -3.22 11.77 -1.27
C ALA A 48 -2.77 11.07 0.01
N VAL A 49 -1.54 10.55 0.03
CA VAL A 49 -0.95 9.89 1.21
C VAL A 49 0.20 10.68 1.84
N TRP A 50 0.76 11.66 1.11
CA TRP A 50 1.82 12.52 1.63
C TRP A 50 1.86 13.85 0.89
N ARG A 51 2.04 14.98 1.60
CA ARG A 51 2.27 16.31 1.03
C ARG A 51 3.71 16.77 1.34
N GLY A 52 4.44 17.26 0.35
CA GLY A 52 5.87 17.60 0.46
C GLY A 52 6.78 16.46 -0.01
N ALA A 53 6.96 16.32 -1.32
CA ALA A 53 7.67 15.20 -1.95
C ALA A 53 9.14 15.07 -1.50
N ASN A 54 9.83 16.19 -1.29
CA ASN A 54 11.22 16.16 -0.81
C ASN A 54 11.38 15.47 0.54
N SER A 55 10.38 15.59 1.42
CA SER A 55 10.40 14.93 2.74
C SER A 55 10.02 13.44 2.66
N TYR A 56 9.26 13.04 1.63
CA TYR A 56 8.84 11.65 1.46
C TYR A 56 10.03 10.72 1.22
N ALA A 57 10.96 11.12 0.34
CA ALA A 57 12.14 10.29 0.01
C ALA A 57 13.03 10.01 1.24
N GLY A 58 13.20 10.99 2.14
CA GLY A 58 13.96 10.82 3.39
C GLY A 58 13.23 10.05 4.48
N TRP A 59 11.90 9.93 4.38
CA TRP A 59 11.09 9.15 5.31
C TRP A 59 11.10 7.65 4.99
N VAL A 60 11.23 7.28 3.71
CA VAL A 60 11.28 5.88 3.28
C VAL A 60 12.53 5.21 3.84
N LYS A 61 12.33 4.14 4.61
CA LYS A 61 13.40 3.32 5.20
C LYS A 61 13.14 1.84 4.96
N PRO A 62 14.19 1.00 4.85
CA PRO A 62 14.02 -0.44 4.87
C PRO A 62 13.27 -0.86 6.14
N LYS A 63 12.17 -1.57 5.94
CA LYS A 63 11.37 -2.08 7.05
C LYS A 63 11.83 -3.49 7.39
N ILE A 64 12.29 -3.69 8.63
CA ILE A 64 12.62 -5.01 9.18
C ILE A 64 11.39 -5.46 9.99
N PRO A 65 10.60 -6.44 9.49
CA PRO A 65 9.40 -6.87 10.20
C PRO A 65 9.75 -7.48 11.56
N ALA A 66 9.04 -7.07 12.61
CA ALA A 66 9.08 -7.75 13.89
C ALA A 66 8.16 -8.98 13.86
N TYR A 67 8.66 -10.14 14.31
CA TYR A 67 7.81 -11.32 14.49
C TYR A 67 6.91 -11.12 15.72
N PRO A 68 5.58 -11.37 15.63
CA PRO A 68 4.70 -11.27 16.78
C PRO A 68 5.09 -12.26 17.88
N ALA A 69 5.27 -11.78 19.11
CA ALA A 69 5.67 -12.64 20.23
C ALA A 69 4.67 -13.76 20.51
N ARG A 70 3.38 -13.52 20.22
CA ARG A 70 2.28 -14.49 20.33
C ARG A 70 1.35 -14.30 19.14
N PRO A 71 1.48 -15.10 18.08
CA PRO A 71 0.57 -14.99 16.98
C PRO A 71 -0.86 -15.38 17.38
N GLU A 72 -1.85 -14.58 16.98
CA GLU A 72 -3.26 -14.77 17.35
C GLU A 72 -4.08 -15.53 16.30
N THR A 73 -3.59 -15.58 15.06
CA THR A 73 -4.26 -16.23 13.93
C THR A 73 -3.28 -17.11 13.15
N ALA A 74 -3.79 -18.16 12.48
CA ALA A 74 -3.01 -18.93 11.51
C ALA A 74 -2.99 -18.23 10.15
N VAL A 75 -2.00 -18.55 9.31
CA VAL A 75 -1.98 -18.12 7.90
C VAL A 75 -2.67 -19.21 7.06
N VAL A 76 -3.77 -18.86 6.41
CA VAL A 76 -4.59 -19.73 5.55
C VAL A 76 -4.81 -19.08 4.18
N ALA A 77 -5.34 -17.86 4.13
CA ALA A 77 -5.63 -17.10 2.92
C ALA A 77 -4.61 -15.98 2.61
N GLY A 78 -3.66 -15.71 3.51
CA GLY A 78 -2.61 -14.70 3.40
C GLY A 78 -3.08 -13.28 3.75
N CYS A 79 -2.15 -12.32 3.69
CA CYS A 79 -2.46 -10.90 3.87
C CYS A 79 -3.28 -10.37 2.66
N PRO A 80 -4.41 -9.65 2.87
CA PRO A 80 -4.92 -9.13 4.14
C PRO A 80 -6.02 -9.98 4.80
N TYR A 81 -6.36 -11.15 4.27
CA TYR A 81 -7.51 -11.95 4.69
C TYR A 81 -7.32 -12.62 6.05
N ASP A 82 -6.09 -12.95 6.43
CA ASP A 82 -5.74 -13.43 7.78
C ASP A 82 -5.10 -12.33 8.64
N CYS A 83 -5.26 -11.06 8.25
CA CYS A 83 -4.61 -9.93 8.91
C CYS A 83 -5.00 -9.83 10.40
N GLY A 84 -3.97 -9.65 11.23
CA GLY A 84 -3.99 -9.60 12.68
C GLY A 84 -2.55 -9.76 13.16
N LEU A 85 -2.33 -10.19 14.41
CA LEU A 85 -1.01 -10.65 14.86
C LEU A 85 -0.73 -12.07 14.29
N CYS A 86 -0.79 -12.27 12.97
CA CYS A 86 -0.50 -13.57 12.34
C CYS A 86 1.02 -13.79 12.18
N PRO A 87 1.50 -15.03 11.95
CA PRO A 87 2.92 -15.31 11.71
C PRO A 87 3.56 -14.47 10.58
N ASP A 88 2.77 -14.05 9.60
CA ASP A 88 3.19 -13.22 8.46
C ASP A 88 3.02 -11.71 8.70
N HIS A 89 2.66 -11.30 9.93
CA HIS A 89 2.41 -9.89 10.24
C HIS A 89 3.71 -9.07 10.15
N ARG A 90 3.63 -7.90 9.48
CA ARG A 90 4.80 -7.06 9.16
C ARG A 90 4.71 -5.66 9.80
N GLN A 91 4.75 -5.57 11.14
CA GLN A 91 4.81 -4.29 11.89
C GLN A 91 6.05 -3.47 11.58
#